data_AF-C7YYP7-F1
#
_entry.id   AF-C7YYP7-F1
#
_cell.length_a   1.000
_cell.length_b   1.000
_cell.length_c   1.000
_cell.angle_alpha   90.00
_cell.angle_beta   90.00
_cell.angle_gamma   90.00
#
_symmetry.space_group_name_H-M   'P 1'
#
loop_
_entity.id
_entity.type
_entity.pdbx_description
1 polymer ?
#
loop_
_entity_poly.entity_id
_entity_poly.type
_entity_poly.pdbx_seq_one_letter_code
_entity_poly.pdbx_strand_id
1 'polypeptide(L)'
;MDYEHQDRAPSPGSPAAYLHLVDNRSSHQSQILLPLWHKEIFKIGRDPNFNTLAIDDDADLMVSRNHCEVYVIEYEPTVNHIYVRDRKSSNGTFVNDQLIGRGPEITAGYLLQDGDFTVVQEHPPPRHELTSLQLGECELFAHRYQVTERRLGQGAEAAVCLANEVSTGKQLVCKIVNLDKLQGRNAQEDIRRKFQEADILRQLRHPNILPYVDAITSPHTLYTFTELASGGDLMSFLFRHGQAKEFDARIIIRQVVRGLCYLHEKGIVHRDLKPENILLAYSPKIAYHRVMLSDFGISAIHHCNRMTTNAGTTAYQAPEFMRSGQSHTSAVDIWSLGVVATILLAAEHHDEDLNRMDDDEIERYVRDLFHSLPRQPSLNAYDFVWMCLQRDPSQRMTAHEAQEHEWLCTPARHLKFFRLLDRRIMSYWKPHDKLKPMPWELPCLI
;
A
#
# COMPACT_ATOMS: atom_id res chain seq x y z
N MET A 1 -64.37 21.75 -24.41
CA MET A 1 -63.52 22.15 -25.55
C MET A 1 -62.12 22.19 -24.99
N ASP A 2 -61.48 21.03 -24.98
CA ASP A 2 -60.09 20.87 -24.57
C ASP A 2 -59.29 20.58 -25.85
N TYR A 3 -58.27 21.40 -26.10
CA TYR A 3 -57.20 21.05 -27.02
C TYR A 3 -55.88 21.24 -26.27
N GLU A 4 -55.26 20.11 -25.99
CA GLU A 4 -53.93 19.94 -25.40
C GLU A 4 -52.87 20.63 -26.26
N HIS A 5 -52.04 21.45 -25.62
CA HIS A 5 -50.74 21.85 -26.17
C HIS A 5 -49.76 20.69 -25.96
N GLN A 6 -49.42 19.98 -27.04
CA GLN A 6 -48.27 19.09 -27.09
C GLN A 6 -46.98 19.92 -27.17
N ASP A 7 -46.20 19.89 -26.08
CA ASP A 7 -44.79 20.30 -26.11
C ASP A 7 -43.99 19.29 -26.93
N ARG A 8 -43.60 19.70 -28.15
CA ARG A 8 -42.63 18.98 -28.97
C ARG A 8 -41.23 19.18 -28.38
N ALA A 9 -40.53 18.07 -28.13
CA ALA A 9 -39.11 18.08 -27.77
C ALA A 9 -38.27 18.82 -28.85
N PRO A 10 -37.28 19.63 -28.46
CA PRO A 10 -36.41 20.31 -29.41
C PRO A 10 -35.58 19.29 -30.21
N SER A 11 -35.46 19.51 -31.51
CA SER A 11 -34.54 18.81 -32.40
C SER A 11 -33.11 18.85 -31.85
N PRO A 12 -32.33 17.75 -31.90
CA PRO A 12 -30.96 17.76 -31.42
C PRO A 12 -30.13 18.75 -32.25
N GLY A 13 -29.53 19.74 -31.60
CA GLY A 13 -28.59 20.68 -32.22
C GLY A 13 -27.34 19.96 -32.76
N SER A 14 -26.39 20.68 -33.36
CA SER A 14 -25.08 20.11 -33.67
C SER A 14 -24.26 19.92 -32.39
N PRO A 15 -23.46 18.84 -32.24
CA PRO A 15 -22.55 18.67 -31.12
C PRO A 15 -21.59 19.86 -30.95
N ALA A 16 -21.20 20.16 -29.71
CA ALA A 16 -20.24 21.21 -29.41
C ALA A 16 -18.82 20.85 -29.87
N ALA A 17 -18.49 19.56 -29.80
CA ALA A 17 -17.23 18.97 -30.24
C ALA A 17 -17.40 17.46 -30.47
N TYR A 18 -16.36 16.83 -31.01
CA TYR A 18 -16.24 15.38 -31.06
C TYR A 18 -14.97 14.95 -30.34
N LEU A 19 -15.08 13.94 -29.49
CA LEU A 19 -13.95 13.28 -28.86
C LEU A 19 -13.57 12.06 -29.69
N HIS A 20 -12.29 11.97 -30.06
CA HIS A 20 -11.74 10.78 -30.69
C HIS A 20 -11.19 9.86 -29.61
N LEU A 21 -11.88 8.75 -29.37
CA LEU A 21 -11.38 7.72 -28.47
C LEU A 21 -10.52 6.73 -29.26
N VAL A 22 -9.28 6.56 -28.80
CA VAL A 22 -8.34 5.56 -29.31
C VAL A 22 -7.99 4.62 -28.15
N ASP A 23 -8.31 3.35 -28.31
CA ASP A 23 -7.81 2.30 -27.42
C ASP A 23 -6.53 1.70 -28.02
N ASN A 24 -5.38 2.01 -27.43
CA ASN A 24 -4.09 1.50 -27.88
C ASN A 24 -3.82 0.04 -27.43
N ARG A 25 -4.70 -0.55 -26.62
CA ARG A 25 -4.53 -1.92 -26.09
C ARG A 25 -4.96 -2.99 -27.09
N SER A 26 -5.89 -2.67 -27.99
CA SER A 26 -6.39 -3.59 -29.01
C SER A 26 -5.56 -3.48 -30.29
N SER A 27 -5.11 -4.62 -30.83
CA SER A 27 -4.42 -4.71 -32.14
C SER A 27 -5.29 -4.24 -33.32
N HIS A 28 -6.59 -4.05 -33.08
CA HIS A 28 -7.48 -3.29 -33.95
C HIS A 28 -7.65 -1.89 -33.36
N GLN A 29 -7.11 -0.87 -34.04
CA GLN A 29 -7.39 0.53 -33.72
C GLN A 29 -8.85 0.84 -34.05
N SER A 30 -9.77 0.55 -33.14
CA SER A 30 -11.14 1.06 -33.24
C SER A 30 -11.13 2.51 -32.77
N GLN A 31 -11.27 3.45 -33.73
CA GLN A 31 -11.52 4.85 -33.42
C GLN A 31 -13.01 5.04 -33.22
N ILE A 32 -13.41 5.40 -32.01
CA ILE A 32 -14.80 5.72 -31.70
C ILE A 32 -14.92 7.25 -31.64
N LEU A 33 -15.78 7.80 -32.50
CA LEU A 33 -16.12 9.22 -32.48
C LEU A 33 -17.28 9.43 -31.50
N LEU A 34 -17.05 10.18 -30.43
CA LEU A 34 -18.04 10.42 -29.39
C LEU A 34 -18.50 11.89 -29.44
N PRO A 35 -19.78 12.17 -29.70
CA PRO A 35 -20.28 13.54 -29.71
C PRO A 35 -20.30 14.09 -28.28
N LEU A 36 -19.75 15.29 -28.10
CA LEU A 36 -19.82 16.04 -26.86
C LEU A 36 -20.89 17.13 -27.00
N TRP A 37 -21.95 17.03 -26.19
CA TRP A 37 -23.10 17.91 -26.28
C TRP A 37 -22.99 19.11 -25.34
N HIS A 38 -23.63 20.21 -25.74
CA HIS A 38 -23.81 21.40 -24.92
C HIS A 38 -24.45 21.04 -23.57
N LYS A 39 -23.90 21.57 -22.47
CA LYS A 39 -24.38 21.34 -21.08
C LYS A 39 -24.23 19.90 -20.56
N GLU A 40 -23.55 19.03 -21.29
CA GLU A 40 -23.23 17.67 -20.82
C GLU A 40 -21.85 17.62 -20.15
N ILE A 41 -21.74 16.79 -19.11
CA ILE A 41 -20.47 16.37 -18.53
C ILE A 41 -20.24 14.91 -18.95
N PHE A 42 -19.30 14.72 -19.87
CA PHE A 42 -18.91 13.42 -20.38
C PHE A 42 -17.93 12.75 -19.42
N LYS A 43 -18.41 11.75 -18.67
CA LYS A 43 -17.65 11.11 -17.60
C LYS A 43 -16.98 9.84 -18.11
N ILE A 44 -15.72 9.65 -17.76
CA ILE A 44 -14.91 8.48 -18.16
C ILE A 44 -14.44 7.74 -16.91
N GLY A 45 -14.58 6.43 -16.90
CA GLY A 45 -14.12 5.58 -15.80
C GLY A 45 -14.51 4.11 -15.98
N ARG A 46 -14.07 3.23 -15.07
CA ARG A 46 -14.42 1.79 -15.13
C ARG A 46 -15.76 1.41 -14.50
N ASP A 47 -16.43 2.34 -13.81
CA ASP A 47 -17.73 2.05 -13.19
C ASP A 47 -18.88 2.38 -14.16
N PRO A 48 -19.63 1.39 -14.68
CA PRO A 48 -20.68 1.63 -15.66
C PRO A 48 -21.88 2.38 -15.10
N ASN A 49 -22.04 2.46 -13.77
CA ASN A 49 -23.17 3.17 -13.17
C ASN A 49 -22.94 4.68 -13.03
N PHE A 50 -21.68 5.14 -13.16
CA PHE A 50 -21.29 6.52 -12.84
C PHE A 50 -20.56 7.24 -13.98
N ASN A 51 -20.33 6.59 -15.12
CA ASN A 51 -19.60 7.15 -16.25
C ASN A 51 -20.38 7.00 -17.56
N THR A 52 -20.35 8.06 -18.37
CA THR A 52 -20.91 8.08 -19.72
C THR A 52 -20.18 7.09 -20.63
N LEU A 53 -18.86 7.02 -20.48
CA LEU A 53 -18.02 5.99 -21.06
C LEU A 53 -17.48 5.09 -19.95
N ALA A 54 -17.99 3.86 -19.94
CA ALA A 54 -17.50 2.79 -19.09
C ALA A 54 -16.39 2.02 -19.82
N ILE A 55 -15.17 2.02 -19.28
CA ILE A 55 -14.09 1.14 -19.75
C ILE A 55 -14.08 -0.06 -18.80
N ASP A 56 -14.87 -1.08 -19.13
CA ASP A 56 -15.09 -2.28 -18.31
C ASP A 56 -14.10 -3.41 -18.61
N ASP A 57 -13.54 -3.44 -19.82
CA ASP A 57 -12.41 -4.30 -20.19
C ASP A 57 -11.06 -3.64 -19.86
N ASP A 58 -10.75 -3.54 -18.56
CA ASP A 58 -9.49 -3.01 -18.04
C ASP A 58 -8.90 -3.95 -16.99
N ALA A 59 -8.36 -5.07 -17.48
CA ALA A 59 -7.78 -6.13 -16.64
C ALA A 59 -6.63 -5.63 -15.74
N ASP A 60 -5.91 -4.60 -16.19
CA ASP A 60 -4.77 -4.03 -15.48
C ASP A 60 -5.15 -2.91 -14.49
N LEU A 61 -6.44 -2.56 -14.39
CA LEU A 61 -6.99 -1.52 -13.50
C LEU A 61 -6.32 -0.15 -13.70
N MET A 62 -5.99 0.18 -14.95
CA MET A 62 -5.38 1.45 -15.35
C MET A 62 -6.37 2.61 -15.29
N VAL A 63 -7.65 2.33 -15.52
CA VAL A 63 -8.75 3.28 -15.45
C VAL A 63 -9.39 3.24 -14.05
N SER A 64 -9.38 4.36 -13.35
CA SER A 64 -10.06 4.49 -12.06
C SER A 64 -11.58 4.40 -12.20
N ARG A 65 -12.30 4.02 -11.12
CA ARG A 65 -13.78 3.93 -11.14
C ARG A 65 -14.43 5.18 -11.69
N ASN A 66 -13.87 6.31 -11.29
CA ASN A 66 -14.18 7.65 -11.77
C ASN A 66 -12.82 8.22 -12.14
N HIS A 67 -12.49 8.32 -13.44
CA HIS A 67 -11.13 8.69 -13.86
C HIS A 67 -11.05 10.17 -14.16
N CYS A 68 -11.78 10.63 -15.16
CA CYS A 68 -11.82 12.02 -15.57
C CYS A 68 -13.22 12.38 -16.06
N GLU A 69 -13.43 13.66 -16.34
CA GLU A 69 -14.60 14.12 -17.06
C GLU A 69 -14.25 15.29 -17.98
N VAL A 70 -14.94 15.32 -19.12
CA VAL A 70 -14.82 16.34 -20.15
C VAL A 70 -16.15 17.09 -20.24
N TYR A 71 -16.12 18.42 -20.29
CA TYR A 71 -17.33 19.24 -20.31
C TYR A 71 -17.14 20.52 -21.10
N VAL A 72 -18.25 21.09 -21.57
CA VAL A 72 -18.26 22.31 -22.39
C VAL A 72 -18.76 23.49 -21.57
N ILE A 73 -18.05 24.61 -21.64
CA ILE A 73 -18.50 25.92 -21.16
C ILE A 73 -18.76 26.81 -22.37
N GLU A 74 -20.02 27.22 -22.54
CA GLU A 74 -20.44 28.24 -23.51
C GLU A 74 -20.18 29.62 -22.91
N TYR A 75 -19.37 30.44 -23.58
CA TYR A 75 -19.14 31.83 -23.16
C TYR A 75 -19.96 32.80 -24.02
N GLU A 76 -20.00 32.54 -25.34
CA GLU A 76 -20.82 33.25 -26.33
C GLU A 76 -21.45 32.22 -27.29
N PRO A 77 -22.56 32.53 -27.98
CA PRO A 77 -23.27 31.58 -28.84
C PRO A 77 -22.42 30.90 -29.94
N THR A 78 -21.23 31.45 -30.23
CA THR A 78 -20.30 30.97 -31.25
C THR A 78 -18.98 30.43 -30.69
N VAL A 79 -18.75 30.49 -29.37
CA VAL A 79 -17.47 30.09 -28.75
C VAL A 79 -17.70 29.09 -27.62
N ASN A 80 -17.33 27.84 -27.89
CA ASN A 80 -17.33 26.74 -26.92
C ASN A 80 -15.91 26.53 -26.38
N HIS A 81 -15.75 26.48 -25.06
CA HIS A 81 -14.51 26.07 -24.41
C HIS A 81 -14.69 24.67 -23.83
N ILE A 82 -13.79 23.75 -24.18
CA ILE A 82 -13.85 22.35 -23.73
C ILE A 82 -12.82 22.18 -22.62
N TYR A 83 -13.25 21.66 -21.48
CA TYR A 83 -12.38 21.41 -20.34
C TYR A 83 -12.33 19.92 -20.03
N VAL A 84 -11.18 19.47 -19.54
CA VAL A 84 -11.03 18.16 -18.91
C VAL A 84 -10.52 18.34 -17.47
N ARG A 85 -10.99 17.51 -16.55
CA ARG A 85 -10.42 17.45 -15.20
C ARG A 85 -10.31 16.03 -14.69
N ASP A 86 -9.34 15.81 -13.82
CA ASP A 86 -9.20 14.56 -13.10
C ASP A 86 -10.30 14.42 -12.06
N ARG A 87 -10.87 13.22 -11.96
CA ARG A 87 -12.04 12.92 -11.12
C ARG A 87 -11.71 11.96 -9.99
N LYS A 88 -10.58 12.22 -9.33
CA LYS A 88 -9.99 11.42 -8.26
C LYS A 88 -9.35 10.13 -8.77
N SER A 89 -8.62 10.23 -9.87
CA SER A 89 -7.95 9.08 -10.43
C SER A 89 -6.78 8.64 -9.56
N SER A 90 -6.53 7.33 -9.55
CA SER A 90 -5.39 6.72 -8.88
C SER A 90 -4.10 6.84 -9.70
N ASN A 91 -4.22 6.86 -11.03
CA ASN A 91 -3.10 6.78 -11.97
C ASN A 91 -2.79 8.12 -12.66
N GLY A 92 -3.68 9.10 -12.57
CA GLY A 92 -3.52 10.43 -13.14
C GLY A 92 -4.16 10.59 -14.51
N THR A 93 -4.68 11.79 -14.76
CA THR A 93 -5.15 12.24 -16.08
C THR A 93 -4.09 13.14 -16.70
N PHE A 94 -3.76 12.90 -17.97
CA PHE A 94 -2.72 13.63 -18.71
C PHE A 94 -3.31 14.29 -19.95
N VAL A 95 -2.79 15.47 -20.31
CA VAL A 95 -3.08 16.15 -21.59
C VAL A 95 -1.73 16.47 -22.24
N ASN A 96 -1.50 15.98 -23.46
CA ASN A 96 -0.23 16.16 -24.18
C ASN A 96 1.01 15.84 -23.32
N ASP A 97 1.02 14.67 -22.69
CA ASP A 97 2.05 14.18 -21.75
C ASP A 97 2.23 14.99 -20.44
N GLN A 98 1.45 16.06 -20.23
CA GLN A 98 1.45 16.82 -18.99
C GLN A 98 0.41 16.25 -18.01
N LEU A 99 0.84 15.90 -16.80
CA LEU A 99 -0.08 15.52 -15.71
C LEU A 99 -0.94 16.71 -15.31
N ILE A 100 -2.25 16.61 -15.49
CA ILE A 100 -3.20 17.66 -15.11
C ILE A 100 -3.88 17.39 -13.76
N GLY A 101 -3.85 16.15 -13.28
CA GLY A 101 -4.44 15.81 -11.99
C GLY A 101 -4.30 14.34 -11.60
N ARG A 102 -4.20 14.09 -10.30
CA ARG A 102 -4.15 12.78 -9.66
C ARG A 102 -4.46 12.92 -8.17
N GLY A 103 -5.08 11.91 -7.56
CA GLY A 103 -5.20 11.84 -6.11
C GLY A 103 -6.63 12.01 -5.60
N PRO A 104 -6.84 12.38 -4.33
CA PRO A 104 -8.15 12.27 -3.68
C PRO A 104 -9.13 13.41 -4.03
N GLU A 105 -8.64 14.45 -4.68
CA GLU A 105 -9.39 15.65 -5.04
C GLU A 105 -9.74 15.68 -6.52
N ILE A 106 -10.85 16.34 -6.85
CA ILE A 106 -11.20 16.65 -8.24
C ILE A 106 -10.38 17.89 -8.61
N THR A 107 -9.61 17.82 -9.69
CA THR A 107 -8.77 18.96 -10.06
C THR A 107 -9.57 20.09 -10.70
N ALA A 108 -8.94 21.25 -10.81
CA ALA A 108 -9.42 22.31 -11.67
C ALA A 108 -9.51 21.80 -13.13
N GLY A 109 -10.38 22.43 -13.92
CA GLY A 109 -10.50 22.17 -15.35
C GLY A 109 -9.27 22.65 -16.12
N TYR A 110 -8.71 21.78 -16.95
CA TYR A 110 -7.71 22.09 -17.96
C TYR A 110 -8.41 22.37 -19.29
N LEU A 111 -8.17 23.55 -19.88
CA LEU A 111 -8.77 23.95 -21.15
C LEU A 111 -8.08 23.21 -22.31
N LEU A 112 -8.86 22.50 -23.12
CA LEU A 112 -8.37 21.77 -24.30
C LEU A 112 -8.36 22.66 -25.55
N GLN A 113 -7.37 22.42 -26.40
CA GLN A 113 -7.27 22.94 -27.76
C GLN A 113 -7.60 21.85 -28.79
N ASP A 114 -7.97 22.25 -30.00
CA ASP A 114 -8.17 21.30 -31.10
C ASP A 114 -6.86 20.56 -31.39
N GLY A 115 -6.92 19.22 -31.42
CA GLY A 115 -5.75 18.36 -31.55
C GLY A 115 -5.07 17.94 -30.24
N ASP A 116 -5.46 18.49 -29.09
CA ASP A 116 -5.01 17.98 -27.79
C ASP A 116 -5.53 16.55 -27.59
N PHE A 117 -4.67 15.68 -27.05
CA PHE A 117 -5.07 14.33 -26.67
C PHE A 117 -4.99 14.15 -25.16
N THR A 118 -6.06 13.60 -24.59
CA THR A 118 -6.10 13.22 -23.18
C THR A 118 -5.71 11.76 -23.04
N VAL A 119 -4.67 11.48 -22.26
CA VAL A 119 -4.25 10.11 -21.94
C VAL A 119 -4.66 9.80 -20.51
N VAL A 120 -5.50 8.79 -20.38
CA VAL A 120 -5.66 8.03 -19.14
C VAL A 120 -4.56 6.97 -19.17
N GLN A 121 -3.33 7.36 -18.79
CA GLN A 121 -2.08 6.62 -19.04
C GLN A 121 -2.15 5.13 -18.68
N GLU A 122 -1.54 4.18 -19.41
CA GLU A 122 -0.36 4.20 -20.30
C GLU A 122 0.89 4.87 -19.69
N HIS A 123 1.12 4.66 -18.40
CA HIS A 123 2.48 4.44 -17.95
C HIS A 123 2.66 2.93 -17.92
N PRO A 124 3.58 2.32 -18.71
CA PRO A 124 3.97 0.96 -18.42
C PRO A 124 4.31 0.90 -16.93
N PRO A 125 3.88 -0.14 -16.19
CA PRO A 125 4.18 -0.23 -14.78
C PRO A 125 5.68 0.00 -14.61
N PRO A 126 6.09 0.78 -13.59
CA PRO A 126 7.46 1.23 -13.47
C PRO A 126 8.39 0.04 -13.71
N ARG A 127 9.35 0.18 -14.63
CA ARG A 127 10.25 -0.92 -14.96
C ARG A 127 11.51 -0.84 -14.13
N HIS A 128 12.08 -1.99 -13.81
CA HIS A 128 13.44 -2.11 -13.34
C HIS A 128 14.23 -2.88 -14.39
N GLU A 129 15.11 -2.18 -15.10
CA GLU A 129 16.04 -2.81 -16.01
C GLU A 129 17.10 -3.56 -15.20
N LEU A 130 17.10 -4.88 -15.32
CA LEU A 130 18.14 -5.73 -14.75
C LEU A 130 19.45 -5.45 -15.49
N THR A 131 20.57 -5.43 -14.76
CA THR A 131 21.89 -5.32 -15.39
C THR A 131 22.18 -6.58 -16.24
N SER A 132 23.11 -6.49 -17.20
CA SER A 132 23.52 -7.66 -17.99
C SER A 132 23.97 -8.84 -17.13
N LEU A 133 24.62 -8.55 -15.99
CA LEU A 133 25.00 -9.55 -15.00
C LEU A 133 23.77 -10.20 -14.36
N GLN A 134 22.82 -9.38 -13.89
CA GLN A 134 21.59 -9.87 -13.26
C GLN A 134 20.71 -10.67 -14.22
N LEU A 135 20.68 -10.30 -15.51
CA LEU A 135 20.01 -11.08 -16.55
C LEU A 135 20.65 -12.47 -16.68
N GLY A 136 21.99 -12.55 -16.78
CA GLY A 136 22.71 -13.82 -16.83
C GLY A 136 22.51 -14.67 -15.55
N GLU A 137 22.50 -14.04 -14.38
CA GLU A 137 22.21 -14.72 -13.11
C GLU A 137 20.78 -15.26 -13.08
N CYS A 138 19.80 -14.49 -13.54
CA CYS A 138 18.39 -14.91 -13.63
C CYS A 138 18.20 -16.11 -14.55
N GLU A 139 18.96 -16.23 -15.65
CA GLU A 139 18.89 -17.40 -16.54
C GLU A 139 19.26 -18.70 -15.82
N LEU A 140 20.20 -18.67 -14.87
CA LEU A 140 20.64 -19.85 -14.13
C LEU A 140 19.53 -20.49 -13.28
N PHE A 141 18.57 -19.68 -12.81
CA PHE A 141 17.43 -20.13 -12.02
C PHE A 141 16.06 -19.94 -12.69
N ALA A 142 16.04 -19.56 -13.98
CA ALA A 142 14.84 -19.29 -14.75
C ALA A 142 13.86 -20.48 -14.82
N HIS A 143 14.35 -21.71 -14.67
CA HIS A 143 13.53 -22.92 -14.61
C HIS A 143 12.68 -23.03 -13.32
N ARG A 144 12.98 -22.24 -12.29
CA ARG A 144 12.23 -22.20 -11.02
C ARG A 144 11.49 -20.89 -10.85
N TYR A 145 12.16 -19.77 -11.09
CA TYR A 145 11.59 -18.44 -10.91
C TYR A 145 11.93 -17.56 -12.10
N GLN A 146 10.91 -16.91 -12.64
CA GLN A 146 11.07 -15.93 -13.71
C GLN A 146 10.84 -14.53 -13.15
N VAL A 147 11.92 -13.75 -13.04
CA VAL A 147 11.85 -12.35 -12.59
C VAL A 147 11.49 -11.47 -13.78
N THR A 148 10.49 -10.62 -13.61
CA THR A 148 10.03 -9.70 -14.66
C THR A 148 10.59 -8.30 -14.45
N GLU A 149 10.61 -7.48 -15.50
CA GLU A 149 10.99 -6.07 -15.39
C GLU A 149 9.95 -5.23 -14.63
N ARG A 150 8.77 -5.76 -14.32
CA ARG A 150 7.71 -5.02 -13.62
C ARG A 150 8.15 -4.72 -12.19
N ARG A 151 8.50 -3.47 -11.92
CA ARG A 151 8.86 -2.97 -10.60
C ARG A 151 7.59 -2.76 -9.77
N LEU A 152 7.64 -3.24 -8.53
CA LEU A 152 6.62 -3.06 -7.51
C LEU A 152 7.06 -2.02 -6.46
N GLY A 153 8.37 -1.83 -6.29
CA GLY A 153 8.95 -0.84 -5.38
C GLY A 153 10.43 -0.61 -5.63
N GLN A 154 10.97 0.50 -5.11
CA GLN A 154 12.38 0.86 -5.20
C GLN A 154 12.85 1.39 -3.85
N GLY A 155 13.89 0.78 -3.28
CA GLY A 155 14.65 1.32 -2.15
C GLY A 155 16.01 1.84 -2.61
N ALA A 156 16.75 2.43 -1.68
CA ALA A 156 18.12 2.95 -1.93
C ALA A 156 19.08 1.85 -2.41
N GLU A 157 18.93 0.64 -1.89
CA GLU A 157 19.87 -0.49 -2.08
C GLU A 157 19.22 -1.71 -2.74
N ALA A 158 17.90 -1.67 -2.99
CA ALA A 158 17.14 -2.81 -3.47
C ALA A 158 16.06 -2.38 -4.48
N ALA A 159 15.88 -3.18 -5.52
CA ALA A 159 14.69 -3.11 -6.37
C ALA A 159 13.73 -4.23 -5.99
N VAL A 160 12.43 -3.98 -6.06
CA VAL A 160 11.40 -4.98 -5.78
C VAL A 160 10.62 -5.20 -7.07
N CYS A 161 10.67 -6.40 -7.62
CA CYS A 161 10.08 -6.76 -8.91
C CYS A 161 9.05 -7.87 -8.76
N LEU A 162 8.10 -7.95 -9.71
CA LEU A 162 7.20 -9.09 -9.85
C LEU A 162 8.00 -10.29 -10.38
N ALA A 163 7.75 -11.47 -9.83
CA ALA A 163 8.29 -12.73 -10.33
C ALA A 163 7.20 -13.80 -10.42
N ASN A 164 7.47 -14.88 -11.12
CA ASN A 164 6.57 -16.04 -11.23
C ASN A 164 7.31 -17.32 -10.83
N GLU A 165 6.66 -18.17 -10.03
CA GLU A 165 7.11 -19.56 -9.83
C GLU A 165 6.70 -20.39 -11.05
N VAL A 166 7.68 -20.99 -11.74
CA VAL A 166 7.44 -21.67 -13.02
C VAL A 166 6.57 -22.92 -12.87
N SER A 167 6.77 -23.68 -11.80
CA SER A 167 6.05 -24.95 -11.59
C SER A 167 4.56 -24.77 -11.31
N THR A 168 4.16 -23.64 -10.73
CA THR A 168 2.79 -23.38 -10.29
C THR A 168 2.11 -22.24 -11.05
N GLY A 169 2.88 -21.39 -11.75
CA GLY A 169 2.41 -20.12 -12.32
C GLY A 169 2.07 -19.06 -11.26
N LYS A 170 2.38 -19.30 -9.99
CA LYS A 170 2.05 -18.37 -8.90
C LYS A 170 2.89 -17.10 -9.00
N GLN A 171 2.23 -15.95 -8.89
CA GLN A 171 2.90 -14.65 -8.78
C GLN A 171 3.53 -14.45 -7.41
N LEU A 172 4.77 -13.94 -7.43
CA LEU A 172 5.65 -13.70 -6.30
C LEU A 172 6.23 -12.29 -6.35
N VAL A 173 6.87 -11.89 -5.27
CA VAL A 173 7.72 -10.69 -5.21
C VAL A 173 9.18 -11.13 -5.15
N CYS A 174 10.05 -10.49 -5.92
CA CYS A 174 11.50 -10.66 -5.85
C CYS A 174 12.16 -9.34 -5.43
N LYS A 175 12.78 -9.33 -4.25
CA LYS A 175 13.65 -8.23 -3.79
C LYS A 175 15.07 -8.51 -4.27
N ILE A 176 15.62 -7.61 -5.07
CA ILE A 176 16.93 -7.70 -5.71
C ILE A 176 17.85 -6.70 -5.05
N VAL A 177 18.86 -7.18 -4.34
CA VAL A 177 19.86 -6.35 -3.66
C VAL A 177 21.19 -6.48 -4.39
N ASN A 178 21.74 -5.36 -4.85
CA ASN A 178 23.06 -5.34 -5.46
C ASN A 178 24.11 -5.22 -4.35
N LEU A 179 24.86 -6.30 -4.12
CA LEU A 179 25.87 -6.41 -3.07
C LEU A 179 27.09 -5.53 -3.37
N ASP A 180 27.42 -5.33 -4.65
CA ASP A 180 28.53 -4.45 -5.06
C ASP A 180 28.28 -2.98 -4.73
N LYS A 181 27.02 -2.56 -4.55
CA LYS A 181 26.68 -1.19 -4.12
C LYS A 181 26.87 -0.95 -2.62
N LEU A 182 26.96 -2.02 -1.82
CA LEU A 182 27.19 -1.94 -0.38
C LEU A 182 28.69 -1.78 -0.09
N GLN A 183 29.30 -0.67 -0.57
CA GLN A 183 30.73 -0.38 -0.39
C GLN A 183 30.96 0.57 0.79
N GLY A 184 32.19 0.57 1.31
CA GLY A 184 32.63 1.49 2.36
C GLY A 184 33.03 0.77 3.66
N ARG A 185 33.25 1.55 4.72
CA ARG A 185 33.80 1.04 6.00
C ARG A 185 32.95 -0.05 6.66
N ASN A 186 31.65 -0.10 6.39
CA ASN A 186 30.70 -1.05 6.98
C ASN A 186 30.14 -2.09 6.00
N ALA A 187 30.71 -2.18 4.78
CA ALA A 187 30.23 -3.04 3.69
C ALA A 187 29.88 -4.48 4.11
N GLN A 188 30.79 -5.15 4.83
CA GLN A 188 30.58 -6.53 5.28
C GLN A 188 29.41 -6.66 6.26
N GLU A 189 29.24 -5.69 7.14
CA GLU A 189 28.14 -5.68 8.11
C GLU A 189 26.80 -5.39 7.42
N ASP A 190 26.79 -4.48 6.44
CA ASP A 190 25.59 -4.18 5.65
C ASP A 190 25.15 -5.39 4.81
N ILE A 191 26.09 -6.07 4.16
CA ILE A 191 25.84 -7.35 3.47
C ILE A 191 25.28 -8.36 4.46
N ARG A 192 25.94 -8.57 5.61
CA ARG A 192 25.50 -9.50 6.66
C ARG A 192 24.06 -9.22 7.09
N ARG A 193 23.67 -7.95 7.22
CA ARG A 193 22.31 -7.54 7.57
C ARG A 193 21.27 -7.92 6.51
N LYS A 194 21.60 -7.82 5.21
CA LYS A 194 20.67 -8.24 4.13
C LYS A 194 20.42 -9.75 4.13
N PHE A 195 21.47 -10.54 4.37
CA PHE A 195 21.32 -11.99 4.56
C PHE A 195 20.55 -12.32 5.84
N GLN A 196 20.80 -11.58 6.92
CA GLN A 196 20.07 -11.75 8.18
C GLN A 196 18.58 -11.45 8.04
N GLU A 197 18.20 -10.42 7.27
CA GLU A 197 16.79 -10.12 6.95
C GLU A 197 16.09 -11.33 6.30
N ALA A 198 16.72 -11.91 5.27
CA ALA A 198 16.19 -13.09 4.59
C ALA A 198 16.11 -14.31 5.52
N ASP A 199 17.12 -14.52 6.38
CA ASP A 199 17.14 -15.64 7.33
C ASP A 199 16.07 -15.52 8.42
N ILE A 200 15.87 -14.31 8.95
CA ILE A 200 14.81 -14.05 9.92
C ILE A 200 13.48 -14.40 9.27
N LEU A 201 13.17 -13.82 8.11
CA LEU A 201 11.88 -14.05 7.43
C LEU A 201 11.63 -15.53 7.12
N ARG A 202 12.67 -16.25 6.70
CA ARG A 202 12.64 -17.70 6.44
C ARG A 202 12.20 -18.53 7.64
N GLN A 203 12.53 -18.11 8.86
CA GLN A 203 12.21 -18.81 10.11
C GLN A 203 10.80 -18.47 10.64
N LEU A 204 10.14 -17.45 10.09
CA LEU A 204 8.84 -17.01 10.55
C LEU A 204 7.70 -17.77 9.84
N ARG A 205 6.74 -18.24 10.64
CA ARG A 205 5.58 -19.00 10.19
C ARG A 205 4.36 -18.56 10.96
N HIS A 206 3.70 -17.52 10.46
CA HIS A 206 2.46 -17.03 11.03
C HIS A 206 1.60 -16.38 9.93
N PRO A 207 0.26 -16.53 9.97
CA PRO A 207 -0.62 -15.91 8.97
C PRO A 207 -0.48 -14.38 8.91
N ASN A 208 -0.06 -13.71 9.99
CA ASN A 208 0.13 -12.26 9.97
C ASN A 208 1.57 -11.81 9.73
N ILE A 209 2.41 -12.68 9.19
CA ILE A 209 3.77 -12.37 8.72
C ILE A 209 3.84 -12.69 7.22
N LEU A 210 4.54 -11.85 6.46
CA LEU A 210 4.75 -12.05 5.03
C LEU A 210 5.45 -13.40 4.76
N PRO A 211 4.85 -14.33 4.01
CA PRO A 211 5.47 -15.63 3.80
C PRO A 211 6.71 -15.56 2.91
N TYR A 212 7.81 -16.09 3.43
CA TYR A 212 9.03 -16.38 2.68
C TYR A 212 8.80 -17.54 1.70
N VAL A 213 9.38 -17.42 0.50
CA VAL A 213 9.33 -18.46 -0.55
C VAL A 213 10.71 -19.04 -0.83
N ASP A 214 11.70 -18.21 -1.09
CA ASP A 214 13.08 -18.63 -1.39
C ASP A 214 14.09 -17.49 -1.32
N ALA A 215 15.38 -17.83 -1.38
CA ALA A 215 16.45 -16.86 -1.56
C ALA A 215 17.57 -17.49 -2.40
N ILE A 216 18.11 -16.71 -3.34
CA ILE A 216 19.15 -17.09 -4.27
C ILE A 216 20.23 -16.00 -4.23
N THR A 217 21.50 -16.38 -4.21
CA THR A 217 22.59 -15.40 -4.19
C THR A 217 23.65 -15.73 -5.22
N SER A 218 24.24 -14.69 -5.79
CA SER A 218 25.56 -14.74 -6.42
C SER A 218 26.56 -13.96 -5.55
N PRO A 219 27.84 -13.84 -5.94
CA PRO A 219 28.77 -12.92 -5.30
C PRO A 219 28.34 -11.44 -5.37
N HIS A 220 27.49 -11.07 -6.34
CA HIS A 220 27.14 -9.69 -6.67
C HIS A 220 25.70 -9.30 -6.32
N THR A 221 24.80 -10.29 -6.24
CA THR A 221 23.37 -10.02 -6.08
C THR A 221 22.71 -11.01 -5.12
N LEU A 222 21.85 -10.50 -4.23
CA LEU A 222 20.94 -11.31 -3.41
C LEU A 222 19.50 -11.13 -3.92
N TYR A 223 18.84 -12.24 -4.24
CA TYR A 223 17.46 -12.32 -4.68
C TYR A 223 16.62 -13.00 -3.60
N THR A 224 15.67 -12.27 -3.00
CA THR A 224 14.75 -12.81 -1.98
C THR A 224 13.33 -12.86 -2.51
N PHE A 225 12.71 -14.04 -2.46
CA PHE A 225 11.36 -14.30 -2.96
C PHE A 225 10.34 -14.43 -1.82
N THR A 226 9.21 -13.73 -1.95
CA THR A 226 8.09 -13.77 -1.00
C THR A 226 6.74 -13.88 -1.73
N GLU A 227 5.68 -14.17 -0.98
CA GLU A 227 4.32 -14.09 -1.53
C GLU A 227 3.95 -12.65 -1.93
N LEU A 228 3.24 -12.51 -3.04
CA LEU A 228 2.67 -11.23 -3.44
C LEU A 228 1.43 -10.87 -2.59
N ALA A 229 1.53 -9.76 -1.86
CA ALA A 229 0.39 -9.16 -1.18
C ALA A 229 -0.41 -8.28 -2.16
N SER A 230 -1.40 -8.89 -2.81
CA SER A 230 -2.15 -8.29 -3.93
C SER A 230 -3.01 -7.07 -3.58
N GLY A 231 -3.22 -6.75 -2.29
CA GLY A 231 -3.89 -5.54 -1.83
C GLY A 231 -2.95 -4.33 -1.65
N GLY A 232 -1.64 -4.52 -1.82
CA GLY A 232 -0.62 -3.51 -1.56
C GLY A 232 -0.40 -3.25 -0.08
N ASP A 233 0.23 -2.12 0.25
CA ASP A 233 0.48 -1.68 1.61
C ASP A 233 -0.69 -0.87 2.21
N LEU A 234 -0.71 -0.76 3.53
CA LEU A 234 -1.77 -0.08 4.29
C LEU A 234 -1.76 1.43 4.07
N MET A 235 -0.59 2.05 3.83
CA MET A 235 -0.48 3.48 3.53
C MET A 235 -1.23 3.81 2.23
N SER A 236 -0.94 3.05 1.17
CA SER A 236 -1.63 3.15 -0.12
C SER A 236 -3.12 2.86 0.01
N PHE A 237 -3.52 1.93 0.89
CA PHE A 237 -4.93 1.68 1.19
C PHE A 237 -5.60 2.91 1.82
N LEU A 238 -4.98 3.52 2.83
CA LEU A 238 -5.48 4.71 3.49
C LEU A 238 -5.61 5.89 2.52
N PHE A 239 -4.61 6.10 1.66
CA PHE A 239 -4.66 7.14 0.63
C PHE A 239 -5.86 6.96 -0.33
N ARG A 240 -6.19 5.71 -0.70
CA ARG A 240 -7.30 5.41 -1.61
C ARG A 240 -8.68 5.51 -0.95
N HIS A 241 -8.79 5.20 0.34
CA HIS A 241 -10.06 5.00 1.02
C HIS A 241 -10.38 6.08 2.08
N GLY A 242 -9.40 6.90 2.47
CA GLY A 242 -9.50 7.85 3.55
C GLY A 242 -9.65 7.17 4.92
N GLN A 243 -10.40 7.81 5.82
CA GLN A 243 -10.66 7.32 7.18
C GLN A 243 -11.29 5.92 7.19
N ALA A 244 -10.61 4.98 7.84
CA ALA A 244 -11.16 3.67 8.10
C ALA A 244 -12.27 3.78 9.16
N LYS A 245 -13.35 3.01 9.00
CA LYS A 245 -14.32 2.88 10.08
C LYS A 245 -13.62 2.19 11.26
N GLU A 246 -13.95 2.57 12.48
CA GLU A 246 -13.32 1.98 13.68
C GLU A 246 -13.37 0.44 13.67
N PHE A 247 -14.48 -0.16 13.24
CA PHE A 247 -14.58 -1.62 13.13
C PHE A 247 -13.56 -2.22 12.15
N ASP A 248 -13.30 -1.55 11.04
CA ASP A 248 -12.32 -1.96 10.03
C ASP A 248 -10.89 -1.76 10.54
N ALA A 249 -10.63 -0.64 11.22
CA ALA A 249 -9.36 -0.38 11.91
C ALA A 249 -9.05 -1.47 12.94
N ARG A 250 -10.05 -1.89 13.73
CA ARG A 250 -9.92 -3.00 14.70
C ARG A 250 -9.57 -4.33 14.04
N ILE A 251 -10.09 -4.63 12.85
CA ILE A 251 -9.74 -5.85 12.11
C ILE A 251 -8.27 -5.84 11.71
N ILE A 252 -7.77 -4.68 11.27
CA ILE A 252 -6.36 -4.53 10.88
C ILE A 252 -5.46 -4.61 12.12
N ILE A 253 -5.72 -3.77 13.12
CA ILE A 253 -4.90 -3.70 14.34
C ILE A 253 -4.87 -5.04 15.07
N ARG A 254 -5.99 -5.76 15.16
CA ARG A 254 -5.99 -7.10 15.75
C ARG A 254 -5.05 -8.07 15.04
N GLN A 255 -4.99 -8.03 13.71
CA GLN A 255 -4.07 -8.88 12.96
C GLN A 255 -2.61 -8.44 13.10
N VAL A 256 -2.35 -7.13 13.16
CA VAL A 256 -1.01 -6.57 13.45
C VAL A 256 -0.54 -7.02 14.83
N VAL A 257 -1.38 -6.85 15.86
CA VAL A 257 -1.09 -7.29 17.24
C VAL A 257 -0.75 -8.78 17.28
N ARG A 258 -1.52 -9.63 16.60
CA ARG A 258 -1.22 -11.07 16.52
C ARG A 258 0.14 -11.36 15.85
N GLY A 259 0.50 -10.59 14.82
CA GLY A 259 1.82 -10.64 14.20
C GLY A 259 2.93 -10.27 15.18
N LEU A 260 2.74 -9.17 15.93
CA LEU A 260 3.69 -8.71 16.94
C LEU A 260 3.83 -9.70 18.11
N CYS A 261 2.74 -10.24 18.65
CA CYS A 261 2.78 -11.28 19.69
C CYS A 261 3.69 -12.43 19.25
N TYR A 262 3.47 -12.95 18.04
CA TYR A 262 4.26 -14.04 17.48
C TYR A 262 5.76 -13.69 17.33
N LEU A 263 6.08 -12.47 16.89
CA LEU A 263 7.48 -12.02 16.81
C LEU A 263 8.11 -11.91 18.19
N HIS A 264 7.41 -11.26 19.14
CA HIS A 264 7.89 -11.01 20.50
C HIS A 264 8.08 -12.32 21.27
N GLU A 265 7.20 -13.31 21.11
CA GLU A 265 7.37 -14.67 21.66
C GLU A 265 8.62 -15.39 21.14
N LYS A 266 9.05 -15.07 19.92
CA LYS A 266 10.29 -15.57 19.33
C LYS A 266 11.51 -14.72 19.66
N GLY A 267 11.36 -13.70 20.51
CA GLY A 267 12.42 -12.76 20.85
C GLY A 267 12.85 -11.88 19.68
N ILE A 268 11.96 -11.64 18.70
CA ILE A 268 12.22 -10.79 17.54
C ILE A 268 11.48 -9.48 17.70
N VAL A 269 12.18 -8.35 17.56
CA VAL A 269 11.60 -7.00 17.58
C VAL A 269 11.63 -6.45 16.15
N HIS A 270 10.50 -5.93 15.66
CA HIS A 270 10.35 -5.49 14.27
C HIS A 270 11.11 -4.18 13.99
N ARG A 271 10.93 -3.17 14.84
CA ARG A 271 11.54 -1.83 14.86
C ARG A 271 11.22 -0.84 13.73
N ASP A 272 10.49 -1.27 12.71
CA ASP A 272 10.06 -0.40 11.60
C ASP A 272 8.59 -0.64 11.28
N LEU A 273 7.76 -0.80 12.32
CA LEU A 273 6.34 -0.96 12.10
C LEU A 273 5.75 0.38 11.65
N LYS A 274 5.19 0.41 10.44
CA LYS A 274 4.55 1.57 9.83
C LYS A 274 3.55 1.10 8.77
N PRO A 275 2.60 1.95 8.32
CA PRO A 275 1.59 1.54 7.35
C PRO A 275 2.16 0.96 6.04
N GLU A 276 3.32 1.43 5.58
CA GLU A 276 4.02 0.95 4.38
C GLU A 276 4.52 -0.50 4.53
N ASN A 277 4.82 -0.91 5.77
CA ASN A 277 5.32 -2.26 6.10
C ASN A 277 4.20 -3.21 6.55
N ILE A 278 2.94 -2.77 6.49
CA ILE A 278 1.76 -3.57 6.77
C ILE A 278 1.06 -3.87 5.44
N LEU A 279 1.21 -5.09 4.95
CA LEU A 279 0.69 -5.51 3.66
C LEU A 279 -0.69 -6.15 3.76
N LEU A 280 -1.51 -5.97 2.73
CA LEU A 280 -2.86 -6.48 2.63
C LEU A 280 -2.95 -7.51 1.48
N ALA A 281 -3.54 -8.68 1.72
CA ALA A 281 -3.95 -9.58 0.64
C ALA A 281 -5.27 -9.10 0.03
N TYR A 282 -5.42 -9.15 -1.31
CA TYR A 282 -6.57 -8.55 -2.00
C TYR A 282 -7.93 -9.06 -1.51
N SER A 283 -8.82 -8.12 -1.18
CA SER A 283 -10.27 -8.34 -1.04
C SER A 283 -11.04 -7.07 -1.41
N PRO A 284 -12.22 -7.15 -2.04
CA PRO A 284 -13.06 -5.96 -2.29
C PRO A 284 -13.59 -5.29 -1.00
N LYS A 285 -13.48 -5.97 0.15
CA LYS A 285 -13.95 -5.49 1.47
C LYS A 285 -12.83 -5.61 2.50
N ILE A 286 -12.50 -4.49 3.17
CA ILE A 286 -11.40 -4.40 4.15
C ILE A 286 -11.49 -5.48 5.24
N ALA A 287 -12.69 -5.77 5.73
CA ALA A 287 -12.98 -6.75 6.76
C ALA A 287 -12.59 -8.21 6.47
N TYR A 288 -12.14 -8.51 5.24
CA TYR A 288 -11.72 -9.85 4.82
C TYR A 288 -10.27 -9.91 4.33
N HIS A 289 -9.50 -8.82 4.40
CA HIS A 289 -8.09 -8.86 4.03
C HIS A 289 -7.30 -9.60 5.10
N ARG A 290 -6.44 -10.51 4.66
CA ARG A 290 -5.33 -11.00 5.47
C ARG A 290 -4.30 -9.87 5.55
N VAL A 291 -3.92 -9.49 6.76
CA VAL A 291 -2.90 -8.47 7.02
C VAL A 291 -1.59 -9.17 7.37
N MET A 292 -0.47 -8.72 6.81
CA MET A 292 0.85 -9.33 6.98
C MET A 292 1.89 -8.25 7.27
N LEU A 293 2.71 -8.47 8.30
CA LEU A 293 3.87 -7.63 8.57
C LEU A 293 5.01 -8.01 7.62
N SER A 294 5.71 -7.01 7.09
CA SER A 294 6.83 -7.15 6.17
C SER A 294 7.99 -6.24 6.55
N ASP A 295 9.11 -6.38 5.84
CA ASP A 295 10.33 -5.58 5.99
C ASP A 295 11.00 -5.72 7.38
N PHE A 296 11.84 -6.73 7.49
CA PHE A 296 12.60 -7.05 8.70
C PHE A 296 14.04 -6.51 8.62
N GLY A 297 14.32 -5.56 7.71
CA GLY A 297 15.67 -5.10 7.38
C GLY A 297 16.42 -4.45 8.55
N ILE A 298 15.71 -4.01 9.59
CA ILE A 298 16.30 -3.48 10.83
C ILE A 298 15.88 -4.24 12.09
N SER A 299 15.22 -5.39 11.91
CA SER A 299 14.77 -6.22 13.03
C SER A 299 15.93 -6.79 13.83
N ALA A 300 15.70 -7.09 15.10
CA ALA A 300 16.73 -7.62 15.98
C ALA A 300 16.24 -8.79 16.83
N ILE A 301 17.16 -9.69 17.16
CA ILE A 301 16.95 -10.82 18.06
C ILE A 301 17.39 -10.40 19.46
N HIS A 302 16.45 -10.43 20.40
CA HIS A 302 16.56 -9.92 21.76
C HIS A 302 17.71 -10.54 22.58
N HIS A 303 18.16 -11.74 22.21
CA HIS A 303 19.18 -12.50 22.94
C HIS A 303 20.62 -12.34 22.41
N CYS A 304 20.82 -11.68 21.27
CA CYS A 304 22.11 -11.75 20.57
C CYS A 304 22.98 -10.49 20.61
N ASN A 305 22.51 -9.33 21.12
CA ASN A 305 23.36 -8.15 21.39
C ASN A 305 22.59 -7.02 22.09
N ARG A 306 23.30 -6.07 22.74
CA ARG A 306 22.72 -4.79 23.17
C ARG A 306 22.17 -4.07 21.93
N MET A 307 20.87 -3.81 21.98
CA MET A 307 20.07 -3.26 20.90
C MET A 307 20.14 -1.73 20.92
N THR A 308 21.23 -1.12 20.43
CA THR A 308 21.50 0.33 20.60
C THR A 308 21.55 1.16 19.31
N THR A 309 21.09 0.62 18.18
CA THR A 309 21.19 1.30 16.87
C THR A 309 19.92 2.09 16.57
N ASN A 310 20.06 3.41 16.36
CA ASN A 310 18.97 4.28 15.91
C ASN A 310 18.65 3.99 14.43
N ALA A 311 17.54 3.31 14.16
CA ALA A 311 17.08 2.97 12.81
C ALA A 311 15.54 2.98 12.75
N GLY A 312 14.95 3.22 11.57
CA GLY A 312 13.50 3.30 11.33
C GLY A 312 13.03 4.67 10.84
N THR A 313 11.75 4.81 10.51
CA THR A 313 11.14 6.10 10.10
C THR A 313 10.78 6.96 11.31
N THR A 314 11.36 8.16 11.42
CA THR A 314 11.33 9.03 12.62
C THR A 314 9.93 9.25 13.22
N ALA A 315 8.90 9.44 12.38
CA ALA A 315 7.53 9.70 12.83
C ALA A 315 6.90 8.54 13.63
N TYR A 316 7.40 7.31 13.46
CA TYR A 316 6.89 6.11 14.13
C TYR A 316 7.80 5.61 15.26
N GLN A 317 8.94 6.27 15.48
CA GLN A 317 9.94 5.84 16.45
C GLN A 317 9.54 6.21 17.87
N ALA A 318 9.69 5.25 18.77
CA ALA A 318 9.46 5.45 20.20
C ALA A 318 10.45 6.45 20.82
N PRO A 319 10.06 7.21 21.88
CA PRO A 319 10.89 8.21 22.54
C PRO A 319 12.26 7.69 23.01
N GLU A 320 12.32 6.43 23.42
CA GLU A 320 13.54 5.79 23.90
C GLU A 320 14.62 5.60 22.82
N PHE A 321 14.31 5.73 21.51
CA PHE A 321 15.33 5.80 20.46
C PHE A 321 16.23 7.04 20.58
N MET A 322 15.76 8.10 21.26
CA MET A 322 16.57 9.29 21.52
C MET A 322 17.47 9.16 22.74
N ARG A 323 17.30 8.12 23.56
CA ARG A 323 18.07 7.89 24.81
C ARG A 323 19.28 7.00 24.54
N SER A 324 20.47 7.59 24.54
CA SER A 324 21.72 6.85 24.35
C SER A 324 21.92 5.76 25.42
N GLY A 325 22.15 4.52 24.99
CA GLY A 325 22.61 3.41 25.85
C GLY A 325 21.54 2.47 26.41
N GLN A 326 20.25 2.73 26.16
CA GLN A 326 19.16 1.79 26.44
C GLN A 326 19.06 0.73 25.33
N SER A 327 18.82 -0.53 25.72
CA SER A 327 18.53 -1.60 24.75
C SER A 327 17.05 -1.52 24.36
N HIS A 328 16.75 -1.39 23.07
CA HIS A 328 15.37 -1.34 22.57
C HIS A 328 14.65 -2.66 22.84
N THR A 329 13.57 -2.65 23.62
CA THR A 329 12.75 -3.85 23.90
C THR A 329 11.64 -4.00 22.85
N SER A 330 10.83 -5.05 22.95
CA SER A 330 9.59 -5.20 22.17
C SER A 330 8.61 -4.03 22.30
N ALA A 331 8.74 -3.21 23.36
CA ALA A 331 7.90 -2.05 23.60
C ALA A 331 7.98 -1.00 22.46
N VAL A 332 9.10 -0.91 21.73
CA VAL A 332 9.21 0.04 20.60
C VAL A 332 8.18 -0.27 19.50
N ASP A 333 7.89 -1.55 19.26
CA ASP A 333 6.89 -1.95 18.27
C ASP A 333 5.47 -1.57 18.74
N ILE A 334 5.23 -1.54 20.04
CA ILE A 334 3.93 -1.15 20.62
C ILE A 334 3.70 0.36 20.51
N TRP A 335 4.75 1.17 20.65
CA TRP A 335 4.65 2.60 20.34
C TRP A 335 4.25 2.80 18.88
N SER A 336 4.98 2.17 17.96
CA SER A 336 4.68 2.26 16.54
C SER A 336 3.27 1.75 16.20
N LEU A 337 2.79 0.71 16.91
CA LEU A 337 1.41 0.25 16.83
C LEU A 337 0.40 1.32 17.24
N GLY A 338 0.69 2.07 18.31
CA GLY A 338 -0.12 3.22 18.75
C GLY A 338 -0.22 4.28 17.66
N VAL A 339 0.91 4.67 17.07
CA VAL A 339 0.95 5.64 15.96
C VAL A 339 0.13 5.13 14.77
N VAL A 340 0.31 3.86 14.36
CA VAL A 340 -0.47 3.25 13.27
C VAL A 340 -1.98 3.23 13.58
N ALA A 341 -2.37 2.92 14.82
CA ALA A 341 -3.77 2.91 15.24
C ALA A 341 -4.39 4.32 15.18
N THR A 342 -3.64 5.35 15.59
CA THR A 342 -4.07 6.75 15.48
C THR A 342 -4.28 7.16 14.02
N ILE A 343 -3.33 6.85 13.13
CA ILE A 343 -3.47 7.13 11.68
C ILE A 343 -4.70 6.43 11.10
N LEU A 344 -4.94 5.15 11.46
CA LEU A 344 -6.12 4.43 10.96
C LEU A 344 -7.44 5.05 11.40
N LEU A 345 -7.48 5.60 12.62
CA LEU A 345 -8.67 6.19 13.21
C LEU A 345 -8.91 7.63 12.75
N ALA A 346 -7.86 8.42 12.50
CA ALA A 346 -7.96 9.82 12.11
C ALA A 346 -7.82 10.06 10.60
N ALA A 347 -7.14 9.16 9.87
CA ALA A 347 -6.72 9.33 8.47
C ALA A 347 -5.96 10.62 8.15
N GLU A 348 -5.27 11.14 9.16
CA GLU A 348 -4.35 12.25 9.02
C GLU A 348 -2.92 11.73 9.14
N HIS A 349 -2.02 12.25 8.31
CA HIS A 349 -0.59 12.00 8.46
C HIS A 349 -0.11 12.75 9.69
N HIS A 350 0.59 12.05 10.59
CA HIS A 350 1.25 12.69 11.72
C HIS A 350 2.39 13.56 11.23
N ASP A 351 2.14 14.86 11.09
CA ASP A 351 3.19 15.86 10.93
C ASP A 351 3.80 16.25 12.29
N GLU A 352 3.17 15.86 13.41
CA GLU A 352 3.67 16.13 14.76
C GLU A 352 4.55 15.00 15.30
N ASP A 353 5.74 15.37 15.79
CA ASP A 353 6.73 14.47 16.40
C ASP A 353 6.30 14.05 17.81
N LEU A 354 5.32 13.12 17.91
CA LEU A 354 4.80 12.59 19.19
C LEU A 354 5.91 12.10 20.13
N ASN A 355 7.02 11.62 19.58
CA ASN A 355 8.12 11.10 20.38
C ASN A 355 8.89 12.18 21.18
N ARG A 356 8.72 13.45 20.82
CA ARG A 356 9.33 14.61 21.51
C ARG A 356 8.45 15.16 22.63
N MET A 357 7.17 14.82 22.65
CA MET A 357 6.21 15.27 23.64
C MET A 357 6.35 14.51 24.97
N ASP A 358 5.89 15.14 26.05
CA ASP A 358 5.64 14.46 27.33
C ASP A 358 4.29 13.71 27.35
N ASP A 359 4.05 12.92 28.40
CA ASP A 359 2.85 12.07 28.47
C ASP A 359 1.55 12.92 28.47
N ASP A 360 1.52 14.06 29.18
CA ASP A 360 0.34 14.94 29.24
C ASP A 360 0.05 15.61 27.89
N GLU A 361 1.10 15.97 27.14
CA GLU A 361 1.03 16.50 25.78
C GLU A 361 0.50 15.45 24.80
N ILE A 362 1.02 14.22 24.84
CA ILE A 362 0.56 13.11 23.99
C ILE A 362 -0.90 12.80 24.27
N GLU A 363 -1.29 12.68 25.54
CA GLU A 363 -2.66 12.37 25.94
C GLU A 363 -3.62 13.45 25.42
N ARG A 364 -3.28 14.72 25.65
CA ARG A 364 -4.08 15.86 25.19
C ARG A 364 -4.19 15.88 23.67
N TYR A 365 -3.08 15.67 22.96
CA TYR A 365 -3.07 15.62 21.50
C TYR A 365 -4.01 14.54 20.96
N VAL A 366 -3.90 13.30 21.43
CA VAL A 366 -4.74 12.19 20.95
C VAL A 366 -6.21 12.46 21.25
N ARG A 367 -6.52 13.00 22.44
CA ARG A 367 -7.88 13.36 22.84
C ARG A 367 -8.47 14.44 21.94
N ASP A 368 -7.73 15.52 21.72
CA ASP A 368 -8.19 16.67 20.93
C ASP A 368 -8.34 16.28 19.46
N LEU A 369 -7.40 15.49 18.92
CA LEU A 369 -7.50 14.89 17.59
C LEU A 369 -8.78 14.07 17.46
N PHE A 370 -9.03 13.12 18.36
CA PHE A 370 -10.19 12.24 18.28
C PHE A 370 -11.52 12.98 18.46
N HIS A 371 -11.57 14.01 19.30
CA HIS A 371 -12.76 14.85 19.46
C HIS A 371 -13.05 15.73 18.24
N SER A 372 -12.02 16.13 17.49
CA SER A 372 -12.19 16.95 16.28
C SER A 372 -12.76 16.17 15.08
N LEU A 373 -12.67 14.84 15.11
CA LEU A 373 -13.16 13.99 14.01
C LEU A 373 -14.69 13.99 13.91
N PRO A 374 -15.27 14.06 12.69
CA PRO A 374 -16.72 13.98 12.48
C PRO A 374 -17.35 12.69 13.02
N ARG A 375 -16.57 11.61 13.06
CA ARG A 375 -16.91 10.34 13.69
C ARG A 375 -15.87 10.03 14.74
N GLN A 376 -16.17 10.42 15.97
CA GLN A 376 -15.27 10.22 17.10
C GLN A 376 -15.07 8.72 17.37
N PRO A 377 -13.81 8.26 17.50
CA PRO A 377 -13.51 6.92 17.97
C PRO A 377 -14.09 6.65 19.36
N SER A 378 -14.35 5.38 19.69
CA SER A 378 -14.83 5.00 21.02
C SER A 378 -13.80 5.29 22.13
N LEU A 379 -14.28 5.41 23.38
CA LEU A 379 -13.40 5.53 24.55
C LEU A 379 -12.40 4.37 24.66
N ASN A 380 -12.82 3.15 24.28
CA ASN A 380 -11.91 2.00 24.25
C ASN A 380 -10.82 2.16 23.17
N ALA A 381 -11.13 2.80 22.04
CA ALA A 381 -10.14 3.10 21.01
C ALA A 381 -9.10 4.11 21.50
N TYR A 382 -9.56 5.17 22.17
CA TYR A 382 -8.70 6.14 22.83
C TYR A 382 -7.79 5.48 23.87
N ASP A 383 -8.38 4.69 24.77
CA ASP A 383 -7.67 3.98 25.85
C ASP A 383 -6.59 3.03 25.27
N PHE A 384 -6.92 2.29 24.21
CA PHE A 384 -5.95 1.43 23.53
C PHE A 384 -4.76 2.22 22.97
N VAL A 385 -5.02 3.34 22.28
CA VAL A 385 -3.98 4.20 21.71
C VAL A 385 -3.12 4.79 22.83
N TRP A 386 -3.75 5.25 23.92
CA TRP A 386 -3.06 5.81 25.06
C TRP A 386 -2.13 4.79 25.76
N MET A 387 -2.60 3.56 25.96
CA MET A 387 -1.79 2.47 26.52
C MET A 387 -0.62 2.05 25.61
N CYS A 388 -0.73 2.25 24.29
CA CYS A 388 0.38 2.09 23.35
C CYS A 388 1.40 3.24 23.42
N LEU A 389 0.96 4.47 23.64
CA LEU A 389 1.78 5.69 23.51
C LEU A 389 2.37 6.18 24.84
N GLN A 390 2.46 5.30 25.84
CA GLN A 390 3.19 5.59 27.08
C GLN A 390 4.67 5.84 26.78
N ARG A 391 5.23 6.97 27.26
CA ARG A 391 6.63 7.34 27.05
C ARG A 391 7.60 6.43 27.80
N ASP A 392 7.24 5.97 28.99
CA ASP A 392 8.00 4.95 29.71
C ASP A 392 7.71 3.55 29.13
N PRO A 393 8.71 2.85 28.55
CA PRO A 393 8.53 1.51 27.99
C PRO A 393 8.02 0.46 29.00
N SER A 394 8.21 0.69 30.31
CA SER A 394 7.73 -0.20 31.37
C SER A 394 6.25 -0.01 31.72
N GLN A 395 5.69 1.16 31.39
CA GLN A 395 4.25 1.46 31.56
C GLN A 395 3.47 1.17 30.27
N ARG A 396 4.16 1.09 29.13
CA ARG A 396 3.58 0.73 27.84
C ARG A 396 3.10 -0.71 27.85
N MET A 397 1.88 -0.95 27.37
CA MET A 397 1.35 -2.31 27.30
C MET A 397 2.19 -3.21 26.37
N THR A 398 2.11 -4.51 26.58
CA THR A 398 2.73 -5.54 25.75
C THR A 398 1.82 -5.95 24.59
N ALA A 399 2.35 -6.68 23.61
CA ALA A 399 1.53 -7.22 22.52
C ALA A 399 0.44 -8.18 23.05
N HIS A 400 0.74 -8.98 24.07
CA HIS A 400 -0.22 -9.87 24.72
C HIS A 400 -1.35 -9.10 25.39
N GLU A 401 -1.04 -8.05 26.15
CA GLU A 401 -2.06 -7.18 26.77
C GLU A 401 -2.89 -6.47 25.70
N ALA A 402 -2.27 -5.97 24.64
CA ALA A 402 -2.98 -5.36 23.50
C ALA A 402 -3.95 -6.34 22.84
N GLN A 403 -3.62 -7.63 22.75
CA GLN A 403 -4.48 -8.67 22.16
C GLN A 403 -5.76 -8.91 22.97
N GLU A 404 -5.68 -8.70 24.29
CA GLU A 404 -6.78 -8.89 25.24
C GLU A 404 -7.55 -7.60 25.55
N HIS A 405 -7.00 -6.44 25.16
CA HIS A 405 -7.58 -5.13 25.39
C HIS A 405 -9.05 -5.04 24.95
N GLU A 406 -9.86 -4.32 25.74
CA GLU A 406 -11.30 -4.25 25.50
C GLU A 406 -11.63 -3.75 24.09
N TRP A 407 -10.88 -2.78 23.58
CA TRP A 407 -11.06 -2.30 22.20
C TRP A 407 -11.01 -3.41 21.16
N LEU A 408 -10.20 -4.46 21.34
CA LEU A 408 -10.11 -5.58 20.39
C LEU A 408 -11.04 -6.75 20.75
N CYS A 409 -11.63 -6.75 21.95
CA CYS A 409 -12.43 -7.86 22.48
C CYS A 409 -13.93 -7.54 22.67
N THR A 410 -14.32 -6.27 22.73
CA THR A 410 -15.71 -5.86 23.02
C THR A 410 -16.35 -5.08 21.87
N PRO A 411 -17.66 -5.23 21.63
CA PRO A 411 -18.57 -6.19 22.25
C PRO A 411 -18.28 -7.63 21.79
N ALA A 412 -18.73 -8.63 22.56
CA ALA A 412 -18.49 -10.05 22.32
C ALA A 412 -18.87 -10.53 20.90
N ARG A 413 -19.86 -9.89 20.26
CA ARG A 413 -20.23 -10.15 18.86
C ARG A 413 -19.08 -9.89 17.88
N HIS A 414 -18.29 -8.83 18.09
CA HIS A 414 -17.14 -8.49 17.25
C HIS A 414 -16.01 -9.51 17.47
N LEU A 415 -15.76 -9.90 18.72
CA LEU A 415 -14.79 -10.95 19.02
C LEU A 415 -15.14 -12.30 18.35
N LYS A 416 -16.43 -12.67 18.34
CA LYS A 416 -16.90 -13.86 17.60
C LYS A 416 -16.59 -13.74 16.10
N PHE A 417 -16.85 -12.57 15.51
CA PHE A 417 -16.52 -12.30 14.11
C PHE A 417 -15.00 -12.42 13.86
N PHE A 418 -14.17 -11.80 14.69
CA PHE A 418 -12.71 -11.86 14.55
C PHE A 418 -12.19 -13.29 14.63
N ARG A 419 -12.68 -14.10 15.59
CA ARG A 419 -12.30 -15.52 15.70
C ARG A 419 -12.69 -16.34 14.47
N LEU A 420 -13.82 -16.02 13.84
CA LEU A 420 -14.25 -16.68 12.60
C LEU A 420 -13.36 -16.26 11.42
N LEU A 421 -13.02 -14.98 11.33
CA LEU A 421 -12.08 -14.47 10.34
C LEU A 421 -10.71 -15.14 10.50
N ASP A 422 -10.20 -15.23 11.73
CA ASP A 422 -8.94 -15.89 12.06
C ASP A 422 -8.92 -17.35 11.59
N ARG A 423 -9.97 -18.11 11.90
CA ARG A 423 -10.12 -19.51 11.44
C ARG A 423 -10.13 -19.62 9.93
N ARG A 424 -10.83 -18.71 9.26
CA ARG A 424 -10.90 -18.68 7.80
C ARG A 424 -9.53 -18.40 7.19
N ILE A 425 -8.82 -17.39 7.68
CA ILE A 425 -7.44 -17.07 7.23
C ILE A 425 -6.53 -18.29 7.44
N MET A 426 -6.59 -18.93 8.60
CA MET A 426 -5.81 -20.13 8.90
C MET A 426 -6.15 -21.32 8.00
N SER A 427 -7.41 -21.50 7.59
CA SER A 427 -7.79 -22.63 6.72
C SER A 427 -7.21 -22.57 5.31
N TYR A 428 -6.98 -21.36 4.79
CA TYR A 428 -6.37 -21.15 3.47
C TYR A 428 -4.85 -21.02 3.55
N TRP A 429 -4.32 -20.58 4.69
CA TRP A 429 -2.89 -20.45 4.91
C TRP A 429 -2.25 -21.81 5.21
N LYS A 430 -1.47 -22.33 4.26
CA LYS A 430 -0.69 -23.56 4.43
C LYS A 430 0.76 -23.17 4.75
N PRO A 431 1.27 -23.43 5.96
CA PRO A 431 2.69 -23.23 6.23
C PRO A 431 3.54 -24.15 5.34
N HIS A 432 4.66 -23.67 4.81
CA HIS A 432 5.64 -24.53 4.17
C HIS A 432 6.33 -25.38 5.24
N ASP A 433 6.16 -26.70 5.25
CA ASP A 433 6.62 -27.53 6.38
C ASP A 433 8.16 -27.59 6.54
N LYS A 434 8.94 -27.43 5.46
CA LYS A 434 10.41 -27.53 5.49
C LYS A 434 11.08 -26.18 5.28
N LEU A 435 12.05 -25.85 6.15
CA LEU A 435 12.96 -24.73 5.93
C LEU A 435 13.85 -25.09 4.73
N LYS A 436 13.76 -24.32 3.64
CA LYS A 436 14.70 -24.45 2.51
C LYS A 436 16.12 -24.04 2.96
N PRO A 437 17.18 -24.63 2.38
CA PRO A 437 18.56 -24.18 2.61
C PRO A 437 18.73 -22.71 2.21
N MET A 438 19.64 -22.03 2.90
CA MET A 438 19.86 -20.58 2.81
C MET A 438 21.12 -20.29 2.00
N PRO A 439 21.09 -19.21 1.20
CA PRO A 439 20.40 -19.16 -0.09
C PRO A 439 21.03 -20.16 -1.08
N TRP A 440 20.35 -20.46 -2.18
CA TRP A 440 20.99 -21.21 -3.27
C TRP A 440 22.09 -20.35 -3.90
N GLU A 441 23.34 -20.79 -3.78
CA GLU A 441 24.51 -20.11 -4.33
C GLU A 441 24.66 -20.39 -5.83
N LEU A 442 24.73 -19.31 -6.61
CA LEU A 442 25.02 -19.31 -8.03
C LEU A 442 26.53 -19.18 -8.27
N PRO A 443 27.07 -19.77 -9.36
CA PRO A 443 28.44 -19.51 -9.78
C PRO A 443 28.67 -18.04 -10.14
N CYS A 444 29.90 -17.57 -9.99
CA CYS A 444 30.32 -16.27 -10.53
C CYS A 444 30.26 -16.31 -12.06
N LEU A 445 29.64 -15.29 -12.68
CA LEU A 445 29.56 -15.14 -14.14
C LEU A 445 30.58 -14.13 -14.71
N ILE A 446 31.39 -13.51 -13.83
CA ILE A 446 32.47 -12.57 -14.17
C ILE A 446 33.82 -13.27 -14.04
#